data_AF-A0A1Y0EFP7-F1
#
_entry.id   AF-A0A1Y0EFP7-F1
#
_cell.length_a   1.000
_cell.length_b   1.000
_cell.length_c   1.000
_cell.angle_alpha   90.00
_cell.angle_beta   90.00
_cell.angle_gamma   90.00
#
_symmetry.space_group_name_H-M   'P 1'
#
loop_
_entity.id
_entity.type
_entity.pdbx_description
1 polymer ?
#
loop_
_entity_poly.entity_id
_entity_poly.type
_entity_poly.pdbx_seq_one_letter_code
_entity_poly.pdbx_strand_id
1 'polypeptide(L)'
;MRRNLATTLRGKPRPDPMRDYDALPPPLRQWLATARLPWSPRSARRIWSKHGGDATAALASLDRAERATLARDIPKTWGKSHPAAHI
;
A
#
# COMPACT_ATOMS: atom_id res chain seq x y z
N MET A 1 14.53 20.44 20.05
CA MET A 1 13.85 21.28 19.03
C MET A 1 12.41 21.52 19.45
N ARG A 2 12.05 22.77 19.78
CA ARG A 2 10.68 23.17 20.15
C ARG A 2 9.76 23.02 18.93
N ARG A 3 8.65 22.30 19.09
CA ARG A 3 7.67 22.08 18.01
C ARG A 3 6.65 23.23 18.05
N ASN A 4 6.56 24.02 16.98
CA ASN A 4 5.60 25.12 16.80
C ASN A 4 4.16 24.60 16.55
N LEU A 5 3.65 23.74 17.42
CA LEU A 5 2.29 23.19 17.34
C LEU A 5 1.57 23.45 18.67
N ALA A 6 1.06 24.68 18.82
CA ALA A 6 0.13 25.03 19.88
C ALA A 6 -1.28 24.54 19.49
N THR A 7 -1.59 23.28 19.79
CA THR A 7 -2.94 22.73 19.57
C THR A 7 -3.38 21.90 20.77
N THR A 8 -4.65 22.05 21.17
CA THR A 8 -5.31 21.26 22.22
C THR A 8 -5.85 19.92 21.69
N LEU A 9 -5.73 19.69 20.38
CA LEU A 9 -6.20 18.46 19.75
C LEU A 9 -5.31 17.28 20.15
N ARG A 10 -5.95 16.19 20.55
CA ARG A 10 -5.27 14.95 20.90
C ARG A 10 -4.52 14.43 19.66
N GLY A 11 -3.19 14.46 19.69
CA GLY A 11 -2.37 13.91 18.63
C GLY A 11 -2.73 12.43 18.41
N LYS A 12 -3.18 12.08 17.20
CA LYS A 12 -3.49 10.69 16.88
C LYS A 12 -2.20 9.88 16.89
N PRO A 13 -2.13 8.73 17.58
CA PRO A 13 -0.95 7.88 17.51
C PRO A 13 -0.70 7.53 16.06
N ARG A 14 0.51 7.84 15.57
CA ARG A 14 0.93 7.37 14.26
C ARG A 14 1.26 5.88 14.43
N PRO A 15 0.53 4.95 13.77
CA PRO A 15 0.95 3.55 13.77
C PRO A 15 2.39 3.51 13.26
N ASP A 16 3.25 2.73 13.93
CA ASP A 16 4.65 2.60 13.58
C ASP A 16 4.75 1.75 12.30
N PRO A 17 5.01 2.37 11.14
CA PRO A 17 4.99 1.66 9.87
C PRO A 17 6.12 0.64 9.76
N MET A 18 7.23 0.80 10.50
CA MET A 18 8.31 -0.18 10.51
C MET A 18 7.89 -1.42 11.29
N ARG A 19 7.33 -1.26 12.49
CA ARG A 19 6.79 -2.41 13.25
C ARG A 19 5.71 -3.17 12.49
N ASP A 20 4.83 -2.43 11.81
CA ASP A 20 3.78 -3.05 10.99
C ASP A 20 4.36 -3.82 9.81
N TYR A 21 5.46 -3.35 9.21
CA TYR A 21 6.18 -4.02 8.14
C TYR A 21 6.93 -5.26 8.62
N ASP A 22 7.63 -5.16 9.76
CA ASP A 22 8.39 -6.26 10.34
C ASP A 22 7.49 -7.43 10.75
N ALA A 23 6.24 -7.13 11.14
CA ALA A 23 5.22 -8.13 11.48
C ALA A 23 4.59 -8.85 10.27
N LEU A 24 4.94 -8.48 9.03
CA LEU A 24 4.37 -9.11 7.83
C LEU A 24 5.05 -10.45 7.50
N PRO A 25 4.30 -11.41 6.93
CA PRO A 25 4.88 -12.64 6.39
C PRO A 25 5.95 -12.36 5.32
N PRO A 26 7.03 -13.16 5.25
CA PRO A 26 8.07 -13.02 4.23
C PRO A 26 7.59 -12.83 2.78
N PRO A 27 6.63 -13.62 2.25
CA PRO A 27 6.15 -13.44 0.88
C PRO A 27 5.44 -12.09 0.66
N LEU A 28 4.73 -11.60 1.69
CA LEU A 28 4.07 -10.30 1.62
C LEU A 28 5.08 -9.14 1.64
N ARG A 29 6.16 -9.28 2.42
CA ARG A 29 7.27 -8.30 2.42
C ARG A 29 7.98 -8.27 1.07
N GLN A 30 8.26 -9.43 0.50
CA GLN A 30 8.87 -9.52 -0.84
C GLN A 30 8.01 -8.81 -1.87
N TRP A 31 6.70 -9.05 -1.87
CA TRP A 31 5.77 -8.38 -2.76
C TRP A 31 5.77 -6.87 -2.59
N LEU A 32 5.72 -6.37 -1.34
CA LEU A 32 5.78 -4.94 -1.04
C LEU A 32 7.08 -4.29 -1.52
N ALA A 33 8.20 -5.01 -1.45
CA ALA A 33 9.50 -4.51 -1.93
C ALA A 33 9.55 -4.42 -3.47
N THR A 34 8.79 -5.25 -4.17
CA THR A 34 8.70 -5.25 -5.66
C THR A 34 7.52 -4.45 -6.22
N ALA A 35 6.61 -4.00 -5.36
CA ALA A 35 5.42 -3.26 -5.76
C ALA A 35 5.82 -1.93 -6.42
N ARG A 36 5.08 -1.55 -7.45
CA ARG A 36 5.29 -0.31 -8.22
C ARG A 36 4.78 0.92 -7.49
N LEU A 37 3.76 0.74 -6.67
CA LEU A 37 3.16 1.82 -5.88
C LEU A 37 3.69 1.83 -4.43
N PRO A 38 3.77 3.01 -3.80
CA PRO A 38 4.14 3.13 -2.38
C PRO A 38 2.97 2.69 -1.47
N TRP A 39 2.72 1.39 -1.42
CA TRP A 39 1.67 0.79 -0.60
C TRP A 39 2.01 0.86 0.89
N SER A 40 1.03 1.25 1.72
CA SER A 40 1.16 1.13 3.16
C SER A 40 1.13 -0.35 3.61
N PRO A 41 2.00 -0.80 4.55
CA PRO A 41 2.01 -2.17 5.07
C PRO A 41 0.64 -2.66 5.55
N ARG A 42 -0.12 -1.77 6.20
CA ARG A 42 -1.46 -2.04 6.74
C ARG A 42 -2.47 -2.41 5.65
N SER A 43 -2.44 -1.72 4.52
CA SER A 43 -3.35 -2.00 3.40
C SER A 43 -3.04 -3.35 2.74
N ALA A 44 -1.75 -3.65 2.54
CA ALA A 44 -1.31 -4.93 2.00
C ALA A 44 -1.69 -6.09 2.94
N ARG A 45 -1.45 -5.93 4.26
CA ARG A 45 -1.87 -6.90 5.28
C ARG A 45 -3.37 -7.16 5.29
N ARG A 46 -4.19 -6.13 5.10
CA ARG A 46 -5.66 -6.25 5.05
C ARG A 46 -6.14 -7.06 3.85
N ILE A 47 -5.48 -6.94 2.69
CA ILE A 47 -5.80 -7.76 1.52
C ILE A 47 -5.32 -9.19 1.77
N TRP A 48 -4.09 -9.36 2.26
CA TRP A 48 -3.52 -10.66 2.61
C TRP A 48 -4.38 -11.46 3.57
N SER A 49 -4.86 -10.83 4.65
CA SER A 49 -5.66 -11.50 5.68
C SER A 49 -6.98 -12.08 5.16
N LYS A 50 -7.52 -11.57 4.05
CA LYS A 50 -8.76 -12.10 3.44
C LYS A 50 -8.57 -13.48 2.81
N HIS A 51 -7.34 -13.84 2.46
CA HIS A 51 -7.02 -15.09 1.77
C HIS A 51 -6.54 -16.19 2.73
N GLY A 52 -6.59 -15.96 4.05
CA GLY A 52 -6.59 -17.02 5.07
C GLY A 52 -5.37 -17.94 5.13
N GLY A 53 -4.27 -17.63 4.44
CA GLY A 53 -3.07 -18.46 4.40
C GLY A 53 -2.68 -18.94 2.99
N ASP A 54 -3.54 -18.77 1.98
CA ASP A 54 -3.13 -18.96 0.59
C ASP A 54 -2.31 -17.76 0.12
N ALA A 55 -0.99 -17.93 0.18
CA ALA A 55 -0.03 -16.93 -0.25
C ALA A 55 -0.21 -16.57 -1.74
N THR A 56 -0.50 -17.54 -2.60
CA THR A 56 -0.58 -17.32 -4.05
C THR A 56 -1.82 -16.51 -4.42
N ALA A 57 -2.99 -16.88 -3.87
CA ALA A 57 -4.23 -16.12 -4.07
C ALA A 57 -4.13 -14.71 -3.47
N ALA A 58 -3.46 -14.57 -2.32
CA ALA A 58 -3.22 -13.27 -1.70
C ALA A 58 -2.38 -12.35 -2.58
N LEU A 59 -1.25 -12.85 -3.11
CA LEU A 59 -0.37 -12.09 -4.01
C LEU A 59 -1.09 -11.71 -5.31
N ALA A 60 -1.80 -12.64 -5.95
CA ALA A 60 -2.59 -12.34 -7.14
C ALA A 60 -3.68 -11.29 -6.87
N SER A 61 -4.28 -11.30 -5.68
CA SER A 61 -5.23 -10.27 -5.26
C SER A 61 -4.58 -8.91 -5.04
N LEU A 62 -3.36 -8.87 -4.52
CA LEU A 62 -2.58 -7.65 -4.32
C LEU A 62 -2.18 -7.04 -5.67
N ASP A 63 -1.71 -7.85 -6.61
CA ASP A 63 -1.39 -7.41 -7.98
C ASP A 63 -2.61 -6.81 -8.69
N ARG A 64 -3.78 -7.47 -8.57
CA ARG A 64 -5.02 -6.92 -9.12
C ARG A 64 -5.37 -5.56 -8.51
N ALA A 65 -5.18 -5.40 -7.20
CA ALA A 65 -5.42 -4.14 -6.51
C ALA A 65 -4.43 -3.05 -6.92
N GLU A 66 -3.15 -3.40 -7.16
CA GLU A 66 -2.16 -2.48 -7.69
C GLU A 66 -2.55 -1.97 -9.07
N ARG A 67 -2.82 -2.88 -10.02
CA ARG A 67 -3.23 -2.50 -11.38
C ARG A 67 -4.49 -1.64 -11.38
N ALA A 68 -5.49 -1.97 -10.56
CA ALA A 68 -6.71 -1.18 -10.44
C ALA A 68 -6.44 0.23 -9.88
N THR A 69 -5.48 0.35 -8.96
CA THR A 69 -5.08 1.65 -8.40
C THR A 69 -4.33 2.47 -9.44
N LEU A 70 -3.37 1.85 -10.14
CA LEU A 70 -2.64 2.46 -11.25
C LEU A 70 -3.60 2.94 -12.34
N ALA A 71 -4.54 2.12 -12.79
CA ALA A 71 -5.51 2.50 -13.81
C ALA A 71 -6.38 3.71 -13.41
N ARG A 72 -6.63 3.91 -12.11
CA ARG A 72 -7.38 5.07 -11.60
C ARG A 72 -6.53 6.32 -11.44
N ASP A 73 -5.23 6.16 -11.20
CA ASP A 73 -4.32 7.27 -10.91
C ASP A 73 -3.58 7.76 -12.16
N ILE A 74 -3.26 6.87 -13.10
CA ILE A 74 -2.58 7.18 -14.35
C ILE A 74 -3.29 8.29 -15.14
N PRO A 75 -4.62 8.24 -15.36
CA PRO A 75 -5.32 9.31 -16.07
C PRO A 75 -5.27 10.65 -15.33
N LYS A 76 -5.15 10.64 -13.99
CA LYS A 76 -5.10 11.85 -13.16
C LYS A 76 -3.71 12.49 -13.14
N THR A 77 -2.67 11.67 -13.15
CA THR A 77 -1.27 12.09 -13.05
C THR A 77 -0.66 12.38 -14.42
N TRP A 78 -0.97 11.56 -15.42
CA TRP A 78 -0.33 11.60 -16.75
C TRP A 78 -1.30 11.83 -17.91
N GLY A 79 -2.61 11.86 -17.67
CA GLY A 79 -3.62 12.02 -18.72
C GLY A 79 -3.62 10.85 -19.72
N LYS A 80 -3.93 11.14 -20.99
CA LYS A 80 -4.00 10.15 -22.08
C LYS A 80 -2.63 9.72 -22.62
N SER A 81 -1.54 10.33 -22.14
CA SER A 81 -0.20 10.13 -22.70
C SER A 81 0.53 8.90 -22.13
N HIS A 82 -0.03 8.24 -21.11
CA HIS A 82 0.61 7.08 -20.50
C HIS A 82 0.26 5.79 -21.26
N PRO A 83 1.24 4.91 -21.59
CA PRO A 83 0.99 3.72 -22.41
C PRO A 83 -0.03 2.75 -21.78
N ALA A 84 -0.13 2.69 -20.45
CA ALA A 84 -1.14 1.88 -19.77
C ALA A 84 -2.56 2.49 -19.77
N ALA A 85 -2.76 3.68 -20.35
CA ALA A 85 -4.08 4.25 -20.58
C ALA A 85 -4.73 3.76 -21.90
N HIS A 86 -3.95 3.08 -22.75
CA HIS A 86 -4.38 2.57 -24.06
C HIS A 86 -4.60 1.05 -24.10
N ILE A 87 -4.66 0.40 -22.94
CA ILE A 87 -4.89 -1.06 -22.84
C ILE A 87 -6.38 -1.32 -22.61
#